data_AF-A0A661KZ84-F1
#
_entry.id   AF-A0A661KZ84-F1
#
_cell.length_a   1.000
_cell.length_b   1.000
_cell.length_c   1.000
_cell.angle_alpha   90.00
_cell.angle_beta   90.00
_cell.angle_gamma   90.00
#
_symmetry.space_group_name_H-M   'P 1'
#
loop_
_entity.id
_entity.type
_entity.pdbx_description
1 polymer ?
#
loop_
_entity_poly.entity_id
_entity_poly.type
_entity_poly.pdbx_seq_one_letter_code
_entity_poly.pdbx_strand_id
1 'polypeptide(L)'
;MIGEAVFAEKGRNPILIQDLHWKAPLLVKELNSACLILKDNEQLLDIRISGEHKQGKWQDYAVAKARVDGHLSVEEPAIDLEKLIDDMEPWDIAGENRSQDLITVGKRWMCRKKVWISKDKKRILSLLRLDKEFVSDLDEMMWHPAIMDAGISLALDGPGFLPATCKQIILRRPFKADLYALGLVKERRDSAILADCIFFDEKGWVVSEFRGISFLSSKVSEPLLYPIVWKATPLKANGILPEGEDIAIITQDKGLAAFSELLQEKGYKVHFLDIPDTPQGCKEIVKALLQLEIKRVIWKVPDEKDSWRPLFHLLKALLSKGLRYPLRVIALGEGAFCFNRKSGLKEERYMAEAAISMGMLLSVSKEEPLLSTQYIEMEGKNDSLLAQEVIREGEIP
;
A
#
# COMPACT_ATOMS: atom_id res chain seq x y z
N MET A 1 3.33 -34.61 8.64
CA MET A 1 4.08 -35.61 7.84
C MET A 1 5.40 -36.05 8.48
N ILE A 2 6.29 -35.13 8.86
CA ILE A 2 7.61 -35.49 9.41
C ILE A 2 7.46 -36.31 10.71
N GLY A 3 6.63 -35.83 11.64
CA GLY A 3 6.39 -36.51 12.91
C GLY A 3 5.85 -37.92 12.69
N GLU A 4 4.88 -38.09 11.79
CA GLU A 4 4.23 -39.36 11.48
C GLU A 4 5.22 -40.34 10.86
N ALA A 5 6.06 -39.88 9.93
CA ALA A 5 7.07 -40.73 9.29
C ALA A 5 8.12 -41.21 10.31
N VAL A 6 8.62 -40.31 11.16
CA VAL A 6 9.59 -40.67 12.21
C VAL A 6 8.93 -41.56 13.28
N PHE A 7 7.68 -41.31 13.65
CA PHE A 7 6.94 -42.14 14.59
C PHE A 7 6.71 -43.56 14.06
N ALA A 8 6.40 -43.70 12.77
CA ALA A 8 6.25 -44.99 12.11
C ALA A 8 7.57 -45.77 12.04
N GLU A 9 8.70 -45.08 11.81
CA GLU A 9 10.01 -45.71 11.66
C GLU A 9 10.71 -46.03 12.99
N LYS A 10 10.55 -45.18 14.01
CA LYS A 10 11.34 -45.22 15.25
C LYS A 10 10.51 -45.34 16.55
N GLY A 11 9.17 -45.42 16.45
CA GLY A 11 8.27 -45.73 17.59
C GLY A 11 7.76 -44.52 18.39
N ARG A 12 7.15 -44.78 19.56
CA ARG A 12 6.34 -43.80 20.34
C ARG A 12 7.14 -42.80 21.19
N ASN A 13 8.39 -42.56 20.86
CA ASN A 13 9.23 -41.65 21.61
C ASN A 13 9.05 -40.20 21.13
N PRO A 14 9.30 -39.19 21.99
CA PRO A 14 9.25 -37.80 21.57
C PRO A 14 10.20 -37.54 20.39
N ILE A 15 9.73 -36.71 19.47
CA ILE A 15 10.48 -36.35 18.25
C ILE A 15 10.94 -34.91 18.39
N LEU A 16 12.24 -34.69 18.21
CA LEU A 16 12.83 -33.38 18.10
C LEU A 16 13.11 -33.09 16.63
N ILE A 17 12.48 -32.07 16.07
CA ILE A 17 12.80 -31.51 14.75
C ILE A 17 13.57 -30.22 14.99
N GLN A 18 14.68 -30.03 14.29
CA GLN A 18 15.58 -28.89 14.45
C GLN A 18 15.84 -28.22 13.10
N ASP A 19 16.13 -26.93 13.16
CA ASP A 19 16.55 -26.12 12.01
C ASP A 19 15.60 -26.29 10.81
N LEU A 20 14.29 -26.18 11.06
CA LEU A 20 13.29 -26.22 10.00
C LEU A 20 13.34 -24.90 9.22
N HIS A 21 13.54 -25.01 7.91
CA HIS A 21 13.50 -23.89 6.98
C HIS A 21 12.44 -24.14 5.91
N TRP A 22 11.48 -23.23 5.79
CA TRP A 22 10.59 -23.15 4.64
C TRP A 22 11.29 -22.34 3.55
N LYS A 23 11.70 -23.01 2.47
CA LYS A 23 12.49 -22.40 1.38
C LYS A 23 11.63 -21.66 0.37
N ALA A 24 10.43 -22.17 0.10
CA ALA A 24 9.50 -21.62 -0.87
C ALA A 24 8.07 -22.11 -0.59
N PRO A 25 7.04 -21.35 -1.01
CA PRO A 25 5.66 -21.82 -0.96
C PRO A 25 5.43 -22.96 -1.96
N LEU A 26 4.73 -24.02 -1.52
CA LEU A 26 4.40 -25.18 -2.36
C LEU A 26 3.04 -24.96 -3.03
N LEU A 27 3.03 -24.80 -4.36
CA LEU A 27 1.81 -24.60 -5.15
C LEU A 27 1.38 -25.92 -5.82
N VAL A 28 0.39 -26.59 -5.23
CA VAL A 28 -0.07 -27.94 -5.67
C VAL A 28 -0.41 -27.99 -7.17
N LYS A 29 -0.97 -26.89 -7.73
CA LYS A 29 -1.34 -26.82 -9.14
C LYS A 29 -0.14 -26.81 -10.10
N GLU A 30 1.05 -26.52 -9.61
CA GLU A 30 2.28 -26.40 -10.40
C GLU A 30 3.16 -27.65 -10.36
N LEU A 31 2.77 -28.63 -9.53
CA LEU A 31 3.52 -29.85 -9.29
C LEU A 31 2.92 -31.04 -10.06
N ASN A 32 3.79 -31.95 -10.50
CA ASN A 32 3.45 -33.31 -10.90
C ASN A 32 3.40 -34.23 -9.69
N SER A 33 4.36 -34.08 -8.77
CA SER A 33 4.49 -34.90 -7.57
C SER A 33 5.22 -34.13 -6.45
N ALA A 34 5.06 -34.60 -5.21
CA ALA A 34 5.84 -34.15 -4.06
C ALA A 34 6.24 -35.36 -3.21
N CYS A 35 7.43 -35.32 -2.62
CA CYS A 35 7.94 -36.38 -1.77
C CYS A 35 8.57 -35.83 -0.48
N LEU A 36 8.49 -36.65 0.56
CA LEU A 36 9.26 -36.50 1.79
C LEU A 36 10.47 -37.42 1.68
N ILE A 37 11.68 -36.84 1.70
CA ILE A 37 12.94 -37.57 1.66
C ILE A 37 13.51 -37.59 3.07
N LEU A 38 13.77 -38.79 3.56
CA LEU A 38 14.43 -39.06 4.84
C LEU A 38 15.79 -39.70 4.55
N LYS A 39 16.86 -39.12 5.09
CA LYS A 39 18.20 -39.69 5.03
C LYS A 39 18.72 -39.89 6.45
N ASP A 40 18.87 -41.15 6.84
CA ASP A 40 19.41 -41.53 8.15
C ASP A 40 20.94 -41.35 8.16
N ASN A 41 21.45 -40.59 9.13
CA ASN A 41 22.87 -40.41 9.40
C ASN A 41 23.21 -40.89 10.84
N GLU A 42 22.76 -42.09 11.21
CA GLU A 42 22.97 -42.81 12.49
C GLU A 42 22.34 -42.18 13.74
N GLN A 43 22.47 -40.86 13.94
CA GLN A 43 21.93 -40.13 15.10
C GLN A 43 20.88 -39.08 14.73
N LEU A 44 20.87 -38.65 13.47
CA LEU A 44 20.01 -37.59 12.95
C LEU A 44 19.46 -38.01 11.60
N LEU A 45 18.16 -37.81 11.40
CA LEU A 45 17.51 -37.89 10.10
C LEU A 45 17.55 -36.52 9.44
N ASP A 46 18.24 -36.41 8.31
CA ASP A 46 18.08 -35.26 7.42
C ASP A 46 16.76 -35.39 6.68
N ILE A 47 15.97 -34.32 6.69
CA ILE A 47 14.62 -34.29 6.11
C ILE A 47 14.55 -33.24 5.02
N ARG A 48 13.96 -33.61 3.89
CA ARG A 48 13.62 -32.68 2.81
C ARG A 48 12.21 -32.94 2.31
N ILE A 49 11.47 -31.88 2.06
CA ILE A 49 10.23 -31.92 1.29
C ILE A 49 10.56 -31.34 -0.07
N SER A 50 10.47 -32.16 -1.11
CA SER A 50 10.82 -31.78 -2.48
C SER A 50 9.65 -32.04 -3.41
N GLY A 51 9.50 -31.23 -4.46
CA GLY A 51 8.45 -31.38 -5.45
C GLY A 51 8.97 -31.26 -6.87
N GLU A 52 8.38 -32.04 -7.77
CA GLU A 52 8.65 -31.98 -9.20
C GLU A 52 7.65 -31.04 -9.87
N HIS A 53 8.13 -29.94 -10.43
CA HIS A 53 7.30 -29.03 -11.22
C HIS A 53 6.86 -29.67 -12.54
N LYS A 54 5.74 -29.20 -13.09
CA LYS A 54 5.26 -29.57 -14.43
C LYS A 54 6.28 -29.41 -15.57
N GLN A 55 7.31 -28.59 -15.36
CA GLN A 55 8.43 -28.38 -16.27
C GLN A 55 9.59 -29.38 -16.08
N GLY A 56 9.44 -30.40 -15.22
CA GLY A 56 10.45 -31.43 -14.94
C GLY A 56 11.57 -31.01 -13.98
N LYS A 57 11.46 -29.85 -13.33
CA LYS A 57 12.46 -29.37 -12.37
C LYS A 57 12.08 -29.77 -10.95
N TRP A 58 13.07 -30.28 -10.20
CA TRP A 58 12.94 -30.56 -8.78
C TRP A 58 13.37 -29.36 -7.94
N GLN A 59 12.62 -29.10 -6.88
CA GLN A 59 12.93 -28.06 -5.90
C GLN A 59 12.61 -28.54 -4.48
N ASP A 60 13.46 -28.14 -3.53
CA ASP A 60 13.19 -28.29 -2.10
C ASP A 60 12.29 -27.15 -1.59
N TYR A 61 11.24 -27.51 -0.89
CA TYR A 61 10.28 -26.58 -0.26
C TYR A 61 10.49 -26.42 1.23
N ALA A 62 10.94 -27.49 1.91
CA ALA A 62 11.34 -27.42 3.30
C ALA A 62 12.51 -28.37 3.58
N VAL A 63 13.36 -27.97 4.52
CA VAL A 63 14.45 -28.81 5.03
C VAL A 63 14.49 -28.73 6.55
N ALA A 64 14.85 -29.83 7.20
CA ALA A 64 15.01 -29.90 8.64
C ALA A 64 15.93 -31.08 9.01
N LYS A 65 16.25 -31.18 10.30
CA LYS A 65 16.82 -32.39 10.91
C LYS A 65 15.85 -32.92 11.95
N ALA A 66 15.77 -34.22 12.12
CA ALA A 66 15.01 -34.80 13.21
C ALA A 66 15.77 -35.91 13.92
N ARG A 67 15.43 -36.12 15.18
CA ARG A 67 15.84 -37.29 15.93
C ARG A 67 14.74 -37.69 16.90
N VAL A 68 14.76 -38.96 17.27
CA VAL A 68 14.00 -39.44 18.41
C VAL A 68 14.81 -39.16 19.67
N ASP A 69 14.19 -38.56 20.67
CA ASP A 69 14.86 -38.15 21.90
C ASP A 69 14.04 -38.59 23.12
N GLY A 70 14.40 -39.74 23.68
CA GLY A 70 13.73 -40.31 24.86
C GLY A 70 13.88 -39.47 26.12
N HIS A 71 14.88 -38.57 26.18
CA HIS A 71 15.08 -37.65 27.31
C HIS A 71 14.10 -36.47 27.29
N LEU A 72 13.38 -36.28 26.18
CA LEU A 72 12.26 -35.35 26.08
C LEU A 72 10.95 -35.98 26.58
N SER A 73 11.00 -37.03 27.41
CA SER A 73 9.79 -37.60 28.03
C SER A 73 9.11 -36.56 28.93
N VAL A 74 7.78 -36.66 29.01
CA VAL A 74 6.93 -35.67 29.68
C VAL A 74 6.98 -35.86 31.20
N GLU A 75 7.48 -34.87 31.95
CA GLU A 75 7.32 -34.76 33.41
C GLU A 75 6.22 -33.75 33.73
N GLU A 76 5.26 -34.19 34.56
CA GLU A 76 4.14 -33.46 35.20
C GLU A 76 3.33 -32.44 34.36
N PRO A 77 2.13 -32.03 34.80
CA PRO A 77 1.45 -30.88 34.21
C PRO A 77 2.33 -29.63 34.34
N ALA A 78 2.79 -29.08 33.22
CA ALA A 78 3.69 -27.93 33.23
C ALA A 78 2.95 -26.58 33.22
N ILE A 79 1.65 -26.58 32.90
CA ILE A 79 0.85 -25.35 32.76
C ILE A 79 -0.39 -25.42 33.63
N ASP A 80 -0.52 -24.43 34.53
CA ASP A 80 -1.75 -24.15 35.26
C ASP A 80 -2.67 -23.29 34.39
N LEU A 81 -3.65 -23.95 33.75
CA LEU A 81 -4.57 -23.32 32.80
C LEU A 81 -5.47 -22.28 33.46
N GLU A 82 -5.97 -22.55 34.67
CA GLU A 82 -6.88 -21.65 35.38
C GLU A 82 -6.16 -20.35 35.72
N LYS A 83 -4.97 -20.47 36.34
CA LYS A 83 -4.12 -19.32 36.64
C LYS A 83 -3.72 -18.54 35.38
N LEU A 84 -3.44 -19.24 34.28
CA LEU A 84 -3.09 -18.58 33.02
C LEU A 84 -4.27 -17.77 32.45
N ILE A 85 -5.49 -18.30 32.52
CA ILE A 85 -6.69 -17.58 32.07
C ILE A 85 -6.98 -16.38 32.99
N ASP A 86 -6.85 -16.53 34.30
CA ASP A 86 -7.08 -15.45 35.28
C ASP A 86 -6.15 -14.24 35.07
N ASP A 87 -4.93 -14.48 34.57
CA ASP A 87 -3.94 -13.45 34.26
C ASP A 87 -4.14 -12.77 32.88
N MET A 88 -5.18 -13.14 32.12
CA MET A 88 -5.39 -12.73 30.72
C MET A 88 -6.81 -12.21 30.47
N GLU A 89 -6.96 -11.39 29.45
CA GLU A 89 -8.25 -10.80 29.08
C GLU A 89 -8.80 -11.50 27.83
N PRO A 90 -10.11 -11.84 27.78
CA PRO A 90 -10.74 -12.36 26.57
C PRO A 90 -10.52 -11.39 25.40
N TRP A 91 -10.08 -11.93 24.27
CA TRP A 91 -9.87 -11.17 23.05
C TRP A 91 -10.89 -11.62 22.01
N ASP A 92 -11.71 -10.68 21.55
CA ASP A 92 -12.72 -10.97 20.56
C ASP A 92 -12.08 -11.28 19.20
N ILE A 93 -12.48 -12.43 18.64
CA ILE A 93 -12.07 -12.91 17.32
C ILE A 93 -12.92 -12.23 16.23
N ALA A 94 -13.96 -11.46 16.61
CA ALA A 94 -14.86 -10.78 15.70
C ALA A 94 -14.13 -9.81 14.76
N GLY A 95 -13.83 -10.28 13.53
CA GLY A 95 -13.32 -9.44 12.46
C GLY A 95 -12.42 -10.08 11.40
N GLU A 96 -12.27 -11.40 11.32
CA GLU A 96 -11.58 -12.09 10.18
C GLU A 96 -12.40 -12.05 8.86
N ASN A 97 -13.17 -10.97 8.64
CA ASN A 97 -13.75 -10.59 7.36
C ASN A 97 -13.28 -9.18 7.02
N ARG A 98 -11.96 -8.97 6.98
CA ARG A 98 -11.40 -7.82 6.28
C ARG A 98 -11.31 -8.22 4.81
N SER A 99 -12.14 -7.60 3.99
CA SER A 99 -12.28 -7.83 2.54
C SER A 99 -11.04 -7.44 1.71
N GLN A 100 -9.83 -7.52 2.29
CA GLN A 100 -8.54 -7.16 1.70
C GLN A 100 -7.40 -8.10 2.14
N ASP A 101 -7.70 -9.30 2.66
CA ASP A 101 -6.65 -10.21 3.12
C ASP A 101 -6.04 -10.98 1.93
N LEU A 102 -4.70 -10.89 1.79
CA LEU A 102 -3.89 -11.62 0.80
C LEU A 102 -4.00 -13.16 0.95
N ILE A 103 -4.51 -13.64 2.08
CA ILE A 103 -4.61 -15.06 2.43
C ILE A 103 -6.06 -15.35 2.82
N THR A 104 -6.71 -16.28 2.12
CA THR A 104 -8.03 -16.81 2.49
C THR A 104 -7.87 -18.18 3.12
N VAL A 105 -8.42 -18.37 4.33
CA VAL A 105 -8.39 -19.65 5.04
C VAL A 105 -9.72 -20.39 4.88
N GLY A 106 -9.66 -21.66 4.49
CA GLY A 106 -10.84 -22.52 4.42
C GLY A 106 -11.31 -22.96 5.81
N LYS A 107 -12.54 -23.47 5.91
CA LYS A 107 -13.16 -23.92 7.19
C LYS A 107 -12.27 -24.85 8.02
N ARG A 108 -11.55 -25.77 7.38
CA ARG A 108 -10.60 -26.70 8.04
C ARG A 108 -9.55 -25.98 8.90
N TRP A 109 -9.16 -24.78 8.52
CA TRP A 109 -8.15 -23.96 9.19
C TRP A 109 -8.75 -23.05 10.30
N MET A 110 -10.08 -22.97 10.41
CA MET A 110 -10.79 -22.16 11.42
C MET A 110 -10.90 -22.88 12.77
N CYS A 111 -9.75 -23.25 13.34
CA CYS A 111 -9.68 -24.03 14.58
C CYS A 111 -9.83 -23.17 15.85
N ARG A 112 -9.63 -21.85 15.79
CA ARG A 112 -9.68 -20.96 16.97
C ARG A 112 -11.11 -20.76 17.44
N LYS A 113 -11.42 -21.11 18.69
CA LYS A 113 -12.78 -20.95 19.25
C LYS A 113 -12.87 -19.85 20.31
N LYS A 114 -11.80 -19.67 21.10
CA LYS A 114 -11.69 -18.61 22.11
C LYS A 114 -10.25 -18.15 22.17
N VAL A 115 -10.03 -16.85 22.33
CA VAL A 115 -8.69 -16.28 22.46
C VAL A 115 -8.65 -15.40 23.71
N TRP A 116 -7.52 -15.42 24.40
CA TRP A 116 -7.17 -14.54 25.50
C TRP A 116 -5.82 -13.91 25.21
N ILE A 117 -5.60 -12.68 25.70
CA ILE A 117 -4.36 -11.94 25.52
C ILE A 117 -3.90 -11.33 26.84
N SER A 118 -2.59 -11.34 27.09
CA SER A 118 -2.02 -10.65 28.24
C SER A 118 -1.98 -9.14 28.01
N LYS A 119 -1.95 -8.36 29.10
CA LYS A 119 -1.90 -6.88 29.04
C LYS A 119 -0.73 -6.34 28.22
N ASP A 120 0.42 -7.01 28.26
CA ASP A 120 1.62 -6.65 27.48
C ASP A 120 1.60 -7.16 26.03
N LYS A 121 0.55 -7.88 25.63
CA LYS A 121 0.35 -8.50 24.30
C LYS A 121 1.46 -9.46 23.88
N LYS A 122 2.27 -9.95 24.82
CA LYS A 122 3.34 -10.92 24.55
C LYS A 122 2.88 -12.37 24.69
N ARG A 123 1.77 -12.61 25.39
CA ARG A 123 1.19 -13.94 25.58
C ARG A 123 -0.21 -13.95 24.99
N ILE A 124 -0.47 -14.94 24.14
CA ILE A 124 -1.75 -15.12 23.47
C ILE A 124 -2.14 -16.57 23.63
N LEU A 125 -3.24 -16.81 24.32
CA LEU A 125 -3.78 -18.15 24.57
C LEU A 125 -4.98 -18.38 23.68
N SER A 126 -5.12 -19.56 23.11
CA SER A 126 -6.31 -19.93 22.35
C SER A 126 -6.78 -21.34 22.67
N LEU A 127 -8.09 -21.51 22.77
CA LEU A 127 -8.74 -22.81 22.68
C LEU A 127 -8.89 -23.17 21.21
N LEU A 128 -8.20 -24.23 20.80
CA LEU A 128 -8.26 -24.80 19.47
C LEU A 128 -9.16 -26.03 19.45
N ARG A 129 -10.03 -26.10 18.44
CA ARG A 129 -10.93 -27.23 18.21
C ARG A 129 -11.10 -27.46 16.73
N LEU A 130 -10.90 -28.72 16.29
CA LEU A 130 -11.34 -29.15 14.96
C LEU A 130 -12.86 -29.24 14.91
N ASP A 131 -13.44 -28.76 13.83
CA ASP A 131 -14.86 -28.98 13.56
C ASP A 131 -15.13 -30.46 13.33
N LYS A 132 -16.32 -30.93 13.72
CA LYS A 132 -16.70 -32.35 13.73
C LYS A 132 -16.46 -33.07 12.40
N GLU A 133 -16.61 -32.37 11.28
CA GLU A 133 -16.39 -32.90 9.94
C GLU A 133 -14.93 -33.24 9.63
N PHE A 134 -13.96 -32.70 10.39
CA PHE A 134 -12.52 -32.93 10.20
C PHE A 134 -11.89 -33.74 11.34
N VAL A 135 -12.65 -34.20 12.33
CA VAL A 135 -12.09 -34.93 13.48
C VAL A 135 -11.48 -36.27 13.06
N SER A 136 -12.05 -36.96 12.07
CA SER A 136 -11.51 -38.20 11.52
C SER A 136 -10.13 -38.05 10.88
N ASP A 137 -9.74 -36.83 10.50
CA ASP A 137 -8.41 -36.57 9.93
C ASP A 137 -7.30 -36.92 10.95
N LEU A 138 -7.60 -36.92 12.26
CA LEU A 138 -6.65 -37.29 13.32
C LEU A 138 -6.25 -38.78 13.31
N ASP A 139 -7.05 -39.66 12.69
CA ASP A 139 -6.72 -41.07 12.56
C ASP A 139 -5.54 -41.29 11.61
N GLU A 140 -5.37 -40.39 10.63
CA GLU A 140 -4.27 -40.39 9.67
C GLU A 140 -3.16 -39.39 10.03
N MET A 141 -3.54 -38.27 10.66
CA MET A 141 -2.66 -37.15 10.98
C MET A 141 -2.65 -36.88 12.47
N MET A 142 -1.80 -37.63 13.19
CA MET A 142 -1.60 -37.48 14.65
C MET A 142 -1.30 -36.04 15.07
N TRP A 143 -0.66 -35.27 14.20
CA TRP A 143 -0.35 -33.86 14.40
C TRP A 143 -1.03 -33.02 13.33
N HIS A 144 -2.33 -32.81 13.51
CA HIS A 144 -3.17 -32.20 12.49
C HIS A 144 -2.65 -30.82 12.04
N PRO A 145 -2.29 -30.63 10.75
CA PRO A 145 -1.64 -29.40 10.27
C PRO A 145 -2.43 -28.12 10.55
N ALA A 146 -3.76 -28.19 10.43
CA ALA A 146 -4.62 -27.02 10.64
C ALA A 146 -4.66 -26.54 12.10
N ILE A 147 -4.57 -27.47 13.07
CA ILE A 147 -4.48 -27.10 14.49
C ILE A 147 -3.11 -26.45 14.74
N MET A 148 -2.04 -27.06 14.21
CA MET A 148 -0.68 -26.52 14.35
C MET A 148 -0.60 -25.11 13.80
N ASP A 149 -1.07 -24.90 12.58
CA ASP A 149 -1.07 -23.58 11.94
C ASP A 149 -1.88 -22.55 12.73
N ALA A 150 -3.10 -22.89 13.15
CA ALA A 150 -3.92 -22.00 13.96
C ALA A 150 -3.23 -21.59 15.27
N GLY A 151 -2.50 -22.50 15.92
CA GLY A 151 -1.77 -22.25 17.16
C GLY A 151 -0.45 -21.49 16.98
N ILE A 152 0.38 -21.85 16.00
CA ILE A 152 1.65 -21.13 15.75
C ILE A 152 1.38 -19.71 15.25
N SER A 153 0.30 -19.51 14.49
CA SER A 153 -0.10 -18.21 13.95
C SER A 153 -0.70 -17.29 15.03
N LEU A 154 -0.79 -17.70 16.30
CA LEU A 154 -1.26 -16.81 17.38
C LEU A 154 -0.34 -15.61 17.56
N ALA A 155 0.94 -15.74 17.21
CA ALA A 155 1.90 -14.65 17.27
C ALA A 155 1.64 -13.55 16.21
N LEU A 156 0.79 -13.81 15.21
CA LEU A 156 0.47 -12.85 14.15
C LEU A 156 -0.58 -11.84 14.64
N ASP A 157 -0.36 -10.56 14.36
CA ASP A 157 -1.28 -9.46 14.68
C ASP A 157 -1.94 -8.84 13.43
N GLY A 158 -1.66 -9.41 12.26
CA GLY A 158 -2.19 -8.96 10.98
C GLY A 158 -1.73 -9.84 9.82
N PRO A 159 -2.34 -9.64 8.63
CA PRO A 159 -2.01 -10.40 7.44
C PRO A 159 -0.64 -10.03 6.87
N GLY A 160 -0.14 -10.88 5.98
CA GLY A 160 1.08 -10.62 5.21
C GLY A 160 2.37 -11.08 5.89
N PHE A 161 2.31 -12.05 6.79
CA PHE A 161 3.47 -12.72 7.36
C PHE A 161 3.41 -14.21 7.06
N LEU A 162 4.53 -14.80 6.64
CA LEU A 162 4.65 -16.22 6.30
C LEU A 162 5.72 -16.89 7.17
N PRO A 163 5.54 -18.16 7.58
CA PRO A 163 6.55 -18.88 8.34
C PRO A 163 7.81 -19.07 7.48
N ALA A 164 8.97 -18.77 8.06
CA ALA A 164 10.26 -18.83 7.37
C ALA A 164 11.21 -19.86 8.00
N THR A 165 11.35 -19.84 9.32
CA THR A 165 12.17 -20.82 10.04
C THR A 165 11.56 -21.21 11.38
N CYS A 166 11.95 -22.36 11.90
CA CYS A 166 11.69 -22.76 13.29
C CYS A 166 12.93 -23.46 13.84
N LYS A 167 13.46 -22.98 14.97
CA LYS A 167 14.69 -23.56 15.54
C LYS A 167 14.47 -24.97 16.04
N GLN A 168 13.37 -25.19 16.76
CA GLN A 168 13.04 -26.50 17.33
C GLN A 168 11.53 -26.73 17.35
N ILE A 169 11.12 -27.95 17.00
CA ILE A 169 9.77 -28.46 17.22
C ILE A 169 9.92 -29.74 18.04
N ILE A 170 9.19 -29.83 19.15
CA ILE A 170 9.19 -31.01 20.02
C ILE A 170 7.79 -31.62 19.94
N LEU A 171 7.68 -32.83 19.42
CA LEU A 171 6.42 -33.57 19.32
C LEU A 171 6.43 -34.67 20.39
N ARG A 172 5.62 -34.49 21.44
CA ARG A 172 5.60 -35.41 22.61
C ARG A 172 4.48 -36.43 22.50
N ARG A 173 3.29 -35.97 22.11
CA ARG A 173 2.07 -36.79 22.02
C ARG A 173 1.22 -36.37 20.82
N PRO A 174 0.43 -37.29 20.24
CA PRO A 174 -0.59 -36.93 19.24
C PRO A 174 -1.57 -35.89 19.78
N PHE A 175 -2.10 -35.07 18.88
CA PHE A 175 -3.12 -34.09 19.19
C PHE A 175 -4.48 -34.76 19.41
N LYS A 176 -5.27 -34.18 20.32
CA LYS A 176 -6.70 -34.41 20.40
C LYS A 176 -7.42 -33.40 19.51
N ALA A 177 -8.72 -33.61 19.29
CA ALA A 177 -9.55 -32.64 18.58
C ALA A 177 -9.63 -31.29 19.28
N ASP A 178 -9.49 -31.27 20.61
CA ASP A 178 -9.52 -30.09 21.47
C ASP A 178 -8.19 -29.97 22.23
N LEU A 179 -7.59 -28.78 22.20
CA LEU A 179 -6.40 -28.44 22.98
C LEU A 179 -6.22 -26.92 23.08
N TYR A 180 -5.30 -26.52 23.94
CA TYR A 180 -4.89 -25.13 24.09
C TYR A 180 -3.55 -24.89 23.37
N ALA A 181 -3.40 -23.67 22.84
CA ALA A 181 -2.14 -23.17 22.32
C ALA A 181 -1.80 -21.83 22.97
N LEU A 182 -0.57 -21.72 23.49
CA LEU A 182 -0.02 -20.50 24.07
C LEU A 182 1.11 -19.98 23.17
N GLY A 183 0.84 -18.90 22.44
CA GLY A 183 1.82 -18.14 21.70
C GLY A 183 2.58 -17.16 22.61
N LEU A 184 3.90 -17.14 22.49
CA LEU A 184 4.81 -16.27 23.24
C LEU A 184 5.60 -15.40 22.26
N VAL A 185 5.16 -14.16 22.05
CA VAL A 185 5.84 -13.20 21.17
C VAL A 185 7.13 -12.72 21.84
N LYS A 186 8.29 -13.05 21.25
CA LYS A 186 9.60 -12.62 21.74
C LYS A 186 10.01 -11.29 21.15
N GLU A 187 9.78 -11.13 19.85
CA GLU A 187 10.16 -9.95 19.11
C GLU A 187 9.17 -9.69 17.96
N ARG A 188 8.89 -8.41 17.71
CA ARG A 188 8.05 -7.95 16.61
C ARG A 188 8.73 -6.76 15.93
N ARG A 189 8.92 -6.88 14.61
CA ARG A 189 9.41 -5.84 13.70
C ARG A 189 8.51 -5.83 12.46
N ASP A 190 8.51 -4.73 11.71
CA ASP A 190 7.68 -4.58 10.51
C ASP A 190 7.93 -5.68 9.45
N SER A 191 9.17 -6.20 9.41
CA SER A 191 9.59 -7.23 8.45
C SER A 191 9.62 -8.64 9.03
N ALA A 192 9.57 -8.82 10.35
CA ALA A 192 9.76 -10.12 10.98
C ALA A 192 9.12 -10.23 12.37
N ILE A 193 8.60 -11.41 12.69
CA ILE A 193 8.08 -11.78 14.01
C ILE A 193 8.84 -13.02 14.50
N LEU A 194 9.28 -13.02 15.77
CA LEU A 194 9.86 -14.18 16.43
C LEU A 194 9.01 -14.58 17.63
N ALA A 195 8.64 -15.85 17.70
CA ALA A 195 7.80 -16.37 18.77
C ALA A 195 8.16 -17.80 19.17
N ASP A 196 7.61 -18.22 20.31
CA ASP A 196 7.44 -19.63 20.66
C ASP A 196 5.94 -19.96 20.69
N CYS A 197 5.58 -21.23 20.57
CA CYS A 197 4.22 -21.70 20.77
C CYS A 197 4.22 -23.04 21.53
N ILE A 198 3.35 -23.15 22.53
CA ILE A 198 3.22 -24.34 23.35
C ILE A 198 1.80 -24.88 23.20
N PHE A 199 1.67 -26.14 22.84
CA PHE A 199 0.40 -26.87 22.75
C PHE A 199 0.24 -27.76 23.97
N PHE A 200 -0.91 -27.70 24.63
CA PHE A 200 -1.17 -28.47 25.84
C PHE A 200 -2.66 -28.82 25.99
N ASP A 201 -2.94 -29.89 26.72
CA ASP A 201 -4.31 -30.34 26.97
C ASP A 201 -4.98 -29.58 28.13
N GLU A 202 -6.25 -29.88 28.39
CA GLU A 202 -7.06 -29.26 29.45
C GLU A 202 -6.49 -29.47 30.87
N LYS A 203 -5.60 -30.46 31.05
CA LYS A 203 -4.95 -30.76 32.32
C LYS A 203 -3.56 -30.12 32.44
N GLY A 204 -3.12 -29.36 31.44
CA GLY A 204 -1.80 -28.72 31.44
C GLY A 204 -0.66 -29.59 30.93
N TRP A 205 -0.94 -30.76 30.34
CA TRP A 205 0.11 -31.59 29.74
C TRP A 205 0.55 -31.03 28.40
N VAL A 206 1.83 -30.69 28.29
CA VAL A 206 2.42 -30.24 27.03
C VAL A 206 2.47 -31.41 26.04
N VAL A 207 1.85 -31.22 24.87
CA VAL A 207 1.80 -32.21 23.79
C VAL A 207 2.76 -31.87 22.64
N SER A 208 3.02 -30.59 22.43
CA SER A 208 3.98 -30.12 21.43
C SER A 208 4.51 -28.72 21.77
N GLU A 209 5.71 -28.41 21.32
CA GLU A 209 6.34 -27.09 21.45
C GLU A 209 7.01 -26.68 20.15
N PHE A 210 6.89 -25.41 19.80
CA PHE A 210 7.59 -24.73 18.72
C PHE A 210 8.43 -23.63 19.35
N ARG A 211 9.75 -23.69 19.19
CA ARG A 211 10.68 -22.73 19.79
C ARG A 211 11.42 -21.97 18.69
N GLY A 212 11.41 -20.65 18.80
CA GLY A 212 12.04 -19.75 17.84
C GLY A 212 11.44 -19.88 16.44
N ILE A 213 10.11 -19.91 16.31
CA ILE A 213 9.46 -19.77 15.02
C ILE A 213 9.57 -18.32 14.55
N SER A 214 10.03 -18.14 13.31
CA SER A 214 10.13 -16.84 12.66
C SER A 214 9.14 -16.73 11.52
N PHE A 215 8.47 -15.59 11.45
CA PHE A 215 7.63 -15.20 10.33
C PHE A 215 8.25 -14.00 9.64
N LEU A 216 8.26 -13.99 8.32
CA LEU A 216 8.75 -12.87 7.51
C LEU A 216 7.59 -12.21 6.78
N SER A 217 7.66 -10.89 6.68
CA SER A 217 6.65 -10.12 5.95
C SER A 217 6.70 -10.45 4.46
N SER A 218 5.55 -10.80 3.89
CA SER A 218 5.32 -10.93 2.45
C SER A 218 4.91 -9.62 1.81
N LYS A 219 4.80 -8.51 2.57
CA LYS A 219 4.53 -7.20 2.00
C LYS A 219 5.72 -6.79 1.15
N VAL A 220 5.52 -6.85 -0.17
CA VAL A 220 6.29 -6.01 -1.08
C VAL A 220 5.99 -4.58 -0.65
N SER A 221 7.03 -3.76 -0.42
CA SER A 221 6.84 -2.33 -0.10
C SER A 221 5.87 -1.74 -1.11
N GLU A 222 4.63 -1.48 -0.72
CA GLU A 222 3.71 -0.77 -1.59
C GLU A 222 4.32 0.61 -1.81
N PRO A 223 4.43 1.08 -3.07
CA PRO A 223 4.82 2.45 -3.29
C PRO A 223 3.81 3.35 -2.56
N LEU A 224 4.30 4.32 -1.79
CA LEU A 224 3.46 5.35 -1.18
C LEU A 224 2.73 6.11 -2.30
N LEU A 225 1.51 5.68 -2.61
CA LEU A 225 0.63 6.38 -3.53
C LEU A 225 -0.13 7.43 -2.72
N TYR A 226 0.20 8.69 -2.96
CA TYR A 226 -0.52 9.81 -2.36
C TYR A 226 -1.91 9.90 -2.99
N PRO A 227 -3.00 9.79 -2.20
CA PRO A 227 -4.34 9.97 -2.74
C PRO A 227 -4.58 11.44 -3.08
N ILE A 228 -5.30 11.70 -4.18
CA ILE A 228 -5.90 13.01 -4.44
C ILE A 228 -7.05 13.17 -3.45
N VAL A 229 -6.93 14.10 -2.50
CA VAL A 229 -7.97 14.42 -1.53
C VAL A 229 -8.54 15.80 -1.86
N TRP A 230 -9.82 15.84 -2.24
CA TRP A 230 -10.55 17.08 -2.42
C TRP A 230 -11.02 17.58 -1.05
N LYS A 231 -10.43 18.66 -0.56
CA LYS A 231 -10.98 19.41 0.57
C LYS A 231 -11.89 20.51 0.05
N ALA A 232 -13.13 20.54 0.51
CA ALA A 232 -14.01 21.68 0.32
C ALA A 232 -13.41 22.88 1.06
N THR A 233 -12.78 23.79 0.33
CA THR A 233 -12.34 25.07 0.86
C THR A 233 -13.53 26.03 0.78
N PRO A 234 -14.04 26.55 1.92
CA PRO A 234 -15.07 27.58 1.87
C PRO A 234 -14.51 28.78 1.11
N LEU A 235 -15.22 29.23 0.08
CA LEU A 235 -14.88 30.44 -0.67
C LEU A 235 -14.97 31.62 0.31
N LYS A 236 -13.83 32.03 0.88
CA LYS A 236 -13.77 33.31 1.58
C LYS A 236 -13.98 34.39 0.53
N ALA A 237 -15.13 35.06 0.59
CA ALA A 237 -15.30 36.34 -0.06
C ALA A 237 -14.36 37.31 0.65
N ASN A 238 -13.20 37.61 0.07
CA ASN A 238 -12.43 38.83 0.28
C ASN A 238 -11.29 38.93 -0.74
N GLY A 239 -11.14 40.13 -1.32
CA GLY A 239 -10.07 40.50 -2.25
C GLY A 239 -10.55 40.67 -3.70
N ILE A 240 -11.32 41.74 -3.99
CA ILE A 240 -11.28 42.32 -5.33
C ILE A 240 -9.94 43.08 -5.40
N LEU A 241 -9.17 42.89 -6.47
CA LEU A 241 -7.93 43.62 -6.70
C LEU A 241 -8.11 45.14 -6.46
N PRO A 242 -7.10 45.86 -5.95
CA PRO A 242 -7.12 47.33 -5.92
C PRO A 242 -7.40 47.88 -7.33
N GLU A 243 -8.30 48.85 -7.42
CA GLU A 243 -8.56 49.57 -8.68
C GLU A 243 -7.25 50.20 -9.19
N GLY A 244 -7.02 50.14 -10.51
CA GLY A 244 -5.85 50.77 -11.15
C GLY A 244 -4.65 49.86 -11.45
N GLU A 245 -4.69 48.56 -11.16
CA GLU A 245 -3.59 47.65 -11.54
C GLU A 245 -3.52 47.41 -13.07
N ASP A 246 -2.29 47.28 -13.58
CA ASP A 246 -2.02 46.91 -14.97
C ASP A 246 -2.16 45.39 -15.18
N ILE A 247 -2.96 44.99 -16.17
CA ILE A 247 -3.20 43.59 -16.58
C ILE A 247 -2.70 43.41 -18.01
N ALA A 248 -1.86 42.41 -18.25
CA ALA A 248 -1.50 42.02 -19.62
C ALA A 248 -2.40 40.88 -20.10
N ILE A 249 -2.98 41.03 -21.29
CA ILE A 249 -3.70 39.97 -22.01
C ILE A 249 -2.85 39.55 -23.20
N ILE A 250 -2.38 38.31 -23.17
CA ILE A 250 -1.60 37.70 -24.24
C ILE A 250 -2.52 36.75 -25.00
N THR A 251 -2.87 37.11 -26.23
CA THR A 251 -3.86 36.37 -27.04
C THR A 251 -3.61 36.60 -28.53
N GLN A 252 -4.02 35.64 -29.36
CA GLN A 252 -4.22 35.84 -30.81
C GLN A 252 -5.71 36.03 -31.15
N ASP A 253 -6.59 35.75 -30.19
CA ASP A 253 -8.04 35.88 -30.32
C ASP A 253 -8.49 37.32 -30.02
N LYS A 254 -9.09 37.96 -31.03
CA LYS A 254 -9.73 39.28 -30.91
C LYS A 254 -11.08 39.23 -30.19
N GLY A 255 -11.62 38.03 -29.94
CA GLY A 255 -12.87 37.79 -29.22
C GLY A 255 -12.87 38.24 -27.77
N LEU A 256 -11.70 38.52 -27.18
CA LEU A 256 -11.57 39.07 -25.82
C LEU A 256 -11.75 40.60 -25.74
N ALA A 257 -12.19 41.26 -26.81
CA ALA A 257 -12.44 42.71 -26.80
C ALA A 257 -13.54 43.13 -25.80
N ALA A 258 -14.66 42.40 -25.76
CA ALA A 258 -15.73 42.68 -24.78
C ALA A 258 -15.24 42.43 -23.33
N PHE A 259 -14.38 41.43 -23.15
CA PHE A 259 -13.77 41.11 -21.87
C PHE A 259 -12.80 42.20 -21.38
N SER A 260 -12.02 42.80 -22.27
CA SER A 260 -11.12 43.90 -21.89
C SER A 260 -11.86 45.20 -21.59
N GLU A 261 -12.93 45.52 -22.32
CA GLU A 261 -13.82 46.64 -22.01
C GLU A 261 -14.37 46.49 -20.58
N LEU A 262 -14.80 45.28 -20.21
CA LEU A 262 -15.33 44.97 -18.88
C LEU A 262 -14.27 45.11 -17.77
N LEU A 263 -13.00 44.82 -18.05
CA LEU A 263 -11.89 45.07 -17.12
C LEU A 263 -11.57 46.58 -17.01
N GLN A 264 -11.61 47.31 -18.11
CA GLN A 264 -11.40 48.75 -18.13
C GLN A 264 -12.52 49.51 -17.39
N GLU A 265 -13.78 49.09 -17.55
CA GLU A 265 -14.92 49.60 -16.79
C GLU A 265 -14.75 49.42 -15.28
N LYS A 266 -14.04 48.36 -14.86
CA LYS A 266 -13.68 48.10 -13.45
C LYS A 266 -12.41 48.81 -12.99
N GLY A 267 -11.86 49.70 -13.81
CA GLY A 267 -10.71 50.55 -13.46
C GLY A 267 -9.34 49.90 -13.67
N TYR A 268 -9.24 48.76 -14.38
CA TYR A 268 -7.95 48.13 -14.68
C TYR A 268 -7.36 48.66 -15.99
N LYS A 269 -6.04 48.80 -16.03
CA LYS A 269 -5.34 49.19 -17.26
C LYS A 269 -4.89 47.95 -18.01
N VAL A 270 -5.49 47.72 -19.18
CA VAL A 270 -5.28 46.49 -19.96
C VAL A 270 -4.26 46.71 -21.07
N HIS A 271 -3.24 45.85 -21.12
CA HIS A 271 -2.21 45.79 -22.17
C HIS A 271 -2.43 44.57 -23.04
N PHE A 272 -2.68 44.75 -24.33
CA PHE A 272 -2.77 43.63 -25.28
C PHE A 272 -1.40 43.31 -25.88
N LEU A 273 -1.04 42.04 -25.86
CA LEU A 273 0.18 41.51 -26.45
C LEU A 273 -0.18 40.30 -27.32
N ASP A 274 0.44 40.19 -28.48
CA ASP A 274 0.29 39.02 -29.32
C ASP A 274 1.09 37.84 -28.75
N ILE A 275 0.59 36.62 -28.98
CA ILE A 275 1.35 35.41 -28.64
C ILE A 275 2.56 35.32 -29.59
N PRO A 276 3.79 35.25 -29.06
CA PRO A 276 4.99 35.29 -29.87
C PRO A 276 5.27 33.93 -30.53
N ASP A 277 5.65 33.95 -31.80
CA ASP A 277 6.00 32.73 -32.54
C ASP A 277 7.39 32.18 -32.23
N THR A 278 8.19 32.91 -31.44
CA THR A 278 9.60 32.54 -31.17
C THR A 278 9.95 32.62 -29.67
N PRO A 279 10.93 31.81 -29.21
CA PRO A 279 11.46 31.91 -27.85
C PRO A 279 12.06 33.27 -27.53
N GLN A 280 12.59 33.97 -28.54
CA GLN A 280 13.14 35.31 -28.38
C GLN A 280 12.03 36.34 -28.15
N GLY A 281 10.92 36.25 -28.89
CA GLY A 281 9.72 37.06 -28.66
C GLY A 281 9.14 36.86 -27.25
N CYS A 282 9.13 35.62 -26.73
CA CYS A 282 8.74 35.35 -25.34
C CYS A 282 9.60 36.11 -24.32
N LYS A 283 10.92 36.17 -24.54
CA LYS A 283 11.84 36.91 -23.66
C LYS A 283 11.59 38.43 -23.71
N GLU A 284 11.22 38.95 -24.87
CA GLU A 284 10.89 40.36 -25.05
C GLU A 284 9.58 40.72 -24.35
N ILE A 285 8.56 39.87 -24.45
CA ILE A 285 7.32 40.00 -23.68
C ILE A 285 7.62 39.98 -22.19
N VAL A 286 8.37 39.00 -21.68
CA VAL A 286 8.73 38.94 -20.26
C VAL A 286 9.47 40.20 -19.81
N LYS A 287 10.39 40.72 -20.65
CA LYS A 287 11.07 41.99 -20.35
C LYS A 287 10.08 43.14 -20.23
N ALA A 288 9.10 43.25 -21.13
CA ALA A 288 8.07 44.28 -21.08
C ALA A 288 7.18 44.14 -19.83
N LEU A 289 6.73 42.92 -19.51
CA LEU A 289 5.92 42.63 -18.32
C LEU A 289 6.62 43.08 -17.03
N LEU A 290 7.91 42.76 -16.90
CA LEU A 290 8.69 43.13 -15.72
C LEU A 290 9.03 44.62 -15.66
N GLN A 291 9.21 45.29 -16.80
CA GLN A 291 9.45 46.74 -16.87
C GLN A 291 8.20 47.56 -16.50
N LEU A 292 7.03 47.05 -16.85
CA LEU A 292 5.74 47.66 -16.53
C LEU A 292 5.21 47.22 -15.15
N GLU A 293 5.98 46.41 -14.42
CA GLU A 293 5.58 45.83 -13.12
C GLU A 293 4.19 45.16 -13.17
N ILE A 294 3.85 44.54 -14.30
CA ILE A 294 2.58 43.83 -14.48
C ILE A 294 2.48 42.73 -13.46
N LYS A 295 1.45 42.75 -12.62
CA LYS A 295 1.19 41.72 -11.60
C LYS A 295 0.25 40.63 -12.08
N ARG A 296 -0.46 40.83 -13.20
CA ARG A 296 -1.41 39.85 -13.74
C ARG A 296 -1.27 39.69 -15.25
N VAL A 297 -1.07 38.44 -15.66
CA VAL A 297 -0.99 38.03 -17.06
C VAL A 297 -2.12 37.06 -17.33
N ILE A 298 -2.92 37.36 -18.33
CA ILE A 298 -3.97 36.50 -18.86
C ILE A 298 -3.47 35.92 -20.16
N TRP A 299 -3.41 34.60 -20.25
CA TRP A 299 -2.94 33.87 -21.41
C TRP A 299 -4.11 33.11 -22.03
N LYS A 300 -4.60 33.52 -23.21
CA LYS A 300 -5.57 32.68 -23.94
C LYS A 300 -4.80 31.57 -24.64
N VAL A 301 -5.10 30.32 -24.29
CA VAL A 301 -4.55 29.15 -24.97
C VAL A 301 -5.06 29.16 -26.42
N PRO A 302 -4.14 29.17 -27.42
CA PRO A 302 -4.52 29.10 -28.83
C PRO A 302 -5.22 27.79 -29.19
N ASP A 303 -6.14 27.87 -30.14
CA ASP A 303 -6.84 26.72 -30.72
C ASP A 303 -6.05 26.14 -31.91
N GLU A 304 -4.75 25.98 -31.71
CA GLU A 304 -3.80 25.54 -32.73
C GLU A 304 -2.92 24.40 -32.22
N LYS A 305 -2.23 23.73 -33.16
CA LYS A 305 -1.27 22.67 -32.82
C LYS A 305 -0.04 23.28 -32.15
N ASP A 306 0.53 22.57 -31.16
CA ASP A 306 1.71 23.01 -30.41
C ASP A 306 1.46 24.33 -29.62
N SER A 307 0.20 24.60 -29.25
CA SER A 307 -0.22 25.83 -28.55
C SER A 307 0.34 25.94 -27.13
N TRP A 308 0.81 24.83 -26.55
CA TRP A 308 1.54 24.84 -25.29
C TRP A 308 2.97 25.42 -25.42
N ARG A 309 3.59 25.40 -26.61
CA ARG A 309 5.02 25.78 -26.77
C ARG A 309 5.30 27.25 -26.43
N PRO A 310 4.50 28.22 -26.91
CA PRO A 310 4.74 29.62 -26.55
C PRO A 310 4.57 29.86 -25.05
N LEU A 311 3.59 29.20 -24.41
CA LEU A 311 3.39 29.27 -22.96
C LEU A 311 4.61 28.71 -22.21
N PHE A 312 5.14 27.56 -22.64
CA PHE A 312 6.37 27.00 -22.09
C PHE A 312 7.55 27.98 -22.17
N HIS A 313 7.74 28.63 -23.32
CA HIS A 313 8.81 29.59 -23.50
C HIS A 313 8.64 30.86 -22.68
N LEU A 314 7.40 31.35 -22.52
CA LEU A 314 7.08 32.46 -21.63
C LEU A 314 7.41 32.13 -20.17
N LEU A 315 6.92 31.00 -19.66
CA LEU A 315 7.16 30.56 -18.29
C LEU A 315 8.64 30.33 -18.01
N LYS A 316 9.35 29.68 -18.94
CA LYS A 316 10.81 29.51 -18.84
C LYS A 316 11.54 30.85 -18.80
N ALA A 317 11.11 31.82 -19.60
CA ALA A 317 11.70 33.15 -19.61
C ALA A 317 11.43 33.90 -18.29
N LEU A 318 10.22 33.80 -17.72
CA LEU A 318 9.88 34.36 -16.40
C LEU A 318 10.79 33.79 -15.31
N LEU A 319 10.86 32.47 -15.21
CA LEU A 319 11.70 31.79 -14.22
C LEU A 319 13.19 32.16 -14.37
N SER A 320 13.69 32.26 -15.60
CA SER A 320 15.11 32.58 -15.85
C SER A 320 15.50 34.00 -15.43
N LYS A 321 14.53 34.91 -15.30
CA LYS A 321 14.78 36.31 -14.91
C LYS A 321 14.67 36.53 -13.40
N GLY A 322 13.95 35.66 -12.70
CA GLY A 322 13.59 35.81 -11.30
C GLY A 322 12.54 36.91 -11.12
N LEU A 323 11.50 36.61 -10.34
CA LEU A 323 10.47 37.59 -10.00
C LEU A 323 10.92 38.44 -8.80
N ARG A 324 10.54 39.72 -8.79
CA ARG A 324 10.81 40.64 -7.67
C ARG A 324 9.55 41.01 -6.88
N TYR A 325 8.40 40.67 -7.44
CA TYR A 325 7.08 40.95 -6.90
C TYR A 325 6.15 39.79 -7.29
N PRO A 326 5.04 39.58 -6.56
CA PRO A 326 4.08 38.55 -6.90
C PRO A 326 3.49 38.75 -8.30
N LEU A 327 3.66 37.74 -9.16
CA LEU A 327 3.07 37.69 -10.49
C LEU A 327 2.03 36.57 -10.51
N ARG A 328 0.87 36.86 -11.11
CA ARG A 328 -0.15 35.85 -11.39
C ARG A 328 -0.31 35.62 -12.88
N VAL A 329 -0.22 34.36 -13.29
CA VAL A 329 -0.48 33.93 -14.67
C VAL A 329 -1.76 33.10 -14.70
N ILE A 330 -2.77 33.58 -15.42
CA ILE A 330 -4.06 32.91 -15.58
C ILE A 330 -4.15 32.45 -17.04
N ALA A 331 -4.16 31.15 -17.29
CA ALA A 331 -4.47 30.63 -18.61
C ALA A 331 -5.96 30.40 -18.77
N LEU A 332 -6.51 30.86 -19.89
CA LEU A 332 -7.87 30.66 -20.32
C LEU A 332 -7.84 29.64 -21.45
N GLY A 333 -8.50 28.50 -21.30
CA GLY A 333 -8.56 27.50 -22.36
C GLY A 333 -9.80 26.65 -22.28
N GLU A 334 -9.98 25.81 -23.30
CA GLU A 334 -11.12 24.91 -23.41
C GLU A 334 -10.63 23.45 -23.51
N GLY A 335 -11.35 22.53 -22.88
CA GLY A 335 -11.16 21.08 -23.02
C GLY A 335 -10.08 20.43 -22.17
N ALA A 336 -9.42 21.13 -21.25
CA ALA A 336 -8.41 20.52 -20.37
C ALA A 336 -9.00 19.48 -19.42
N PHE A 337 -10.26 19.66 -19.01
CA PHE A 337 -10.98 18.74 -18.13
C PHE A 337 -11.99 17.83 -18.85
N CYS A 338 -12.15 17.97 -20.17
CA CYS A 338 -13.13 17.20 -20.92
C CYS A 338 -12.69 15.75 -21.09
N PHE A 339 -13.55 14.81 -20.66
CA PHE A 339 -13.35 13.38 -20.81
C PHE A 339 -14.34 12.82 -21.85
N ASN A 340 -14.16 13.12 -23.14
CA ASN A 340 -15.12 12.67 -24.16
C ASN A 340 -14.49 11.66 -25.15
N ARG A 341 -15.03 10.43 -25.16
CA ARG A 341 -14.61 9.31 -26.02
C ARG A 341 -15.20 9.33 -27.45
N LYS A 342 -15.89 10.42 -27.83
CA LYS A 342 -16.67 10.50 -29.09
C LYS A 342 -16.32 11.68 -30.00
N SER A 343 -15.27 12.42 -29.68
CA SER A 343 -14.82 13.58 -30.45
C SER A 343 -13.81 13.17 -31.53
N GLY A 344 -13.80 13.86 -32.67
CA GLY A 344 -12.91 13.54 -33.79
C GLY A 344 -11.42 13.82 -33.49
N LEU A 345 -10.51 13.31 -34.32
CA LEU A 345 -9.04 13.44 -34.16
C LEU A 345 -8.52 14.88 -33.95
N LYS A 346 -9.24 15.91 -34.41
CA LYS A 346 -8.87 17.32 -34.19
C LYS A 346 -9.20 17.80 -32.78
N GLU A 347 -10.34 17.40 -32.24
CA GLU A 347 -10.80 17.75 -30.90
C GLU A 347 -9.97 17.04 -29.82
N GLU A 348 -9.58 15.78 -30.04
CA GLU A 348 -8.70 15.05 -29.12
C GLU A 348 -7.30 15.69 -28.98
N ARG A 349 -6.75 16.22 -30.09
CA ARG A 349 -5.45 16.93 -30.05
C ARG A 349 -5.55 18.24 -29.31
N TYR A 350 -6.61 19.01 -29.53
CA TYR A 350 -6.84 20.27 -28.82
C TYR A 350 -6.96 20.05 -27.30
N MET A 351 -7.70 19.02 -26.88
CA MET A 351 -7.80 18.63 -25.46
C MET A 351 -6.44 18.26 -24.84
N ALA A 352 -5.59 17.55 -25.59
CA ALA A 352 -4.24 17.22 -25.12
C ALA A 352 -3.36 18.47 -24.95
N GLU A 353 -3.43 19.44 -25.87
CA GLU A 353 -2.67 20.69 -25.80
C GLU A 353 -3.11 21.57 -24.62
N ALA A 354 -4.42 21.64 -24.36
CA ALA A 354 -5.01 22.31 -23.21
C ALA A 354 -4.58 21.66 -21.88
N ALA A 355 -4.61 20.32 -21.82
CA ALA A 355 -4.17 19.57 -20.64
C ALA A 355 -2.66 19.74 -20.37
N ILE A 356 -1.82 19.77 -21.41
CA ILE A 356 -0.38 20.07 -21.27
C ILE A 356 -0.18 21.48 -20.71
N SER A 357 -0.90 22.47 -21.24
CA SER A 357 -0.85 23.86 -20.77
C SER A 357 -1.22 23.97 -19.28
N MET A 358 -2.28 23.29 -18.86
CA MET A 358 -2.67 23.19 -17.45
C MET A 358 -1.58 22.53 -16.59
N GLY A 359 -1.04 21.39 -17.02
CA GLY A 359 -0.01 20.65 -16.29
C GLY A 359 1.29 21.46 -16.09
N MET A 360 1.66 22.28 -17.08
CA MET A 360 2.81 23.19 -16.96
C MET A 360 2.59 24.27 -15.90
N LEU A 361 1.41 24.90 -15.88
CA LEU A 361 1.08 25.93 -14.89
C LEU A 361 1.13 25.36 -13.47
N LEU A 362 0.51 24.20 -13.26
CA LEU A 362 0.53 23.52 -11.96
C LEU A 362 1.96 23.23 -11.50
N SER A 363 2.83 22.80 -12.40
CA SER A 363 4.23 22.52 -12.09
C SER A 363 5.01 23.80 -11.77
N VAL A 364 4.87 24.84 -12.59
CA VAL A 364 5.70 26.05 -12.48
C VAL A 364 5.43 26.85 -11.20
N SER A 365 4.19 26.82 -10.70
CA SER A 365 3.83 27.47 -9.43
C SER A 365 4.54 26.85 -8.20
N LYS A 366 5.14 25.67 -8.35
CA LYS A 366 5.95 25.03 -7.31
C LYS A 366 7.44 25.37 -7.40
N GLU A 367 7.88 25.97 -8.51
CA GLU A 367 9.29 26.29 -8.76
C GLU A 367 9.66 27.73 -8.41
N GLU A 368 8.70 28.66 -8.37
CA GLU A 368 8.93 30.08 -8.06
C GLU A 368 7.89 30.59 -7.06
N PRO A 369 8.28 30.87 -5.79
CA PRO A 369 7.36 31.31 -4.73
C PRO A 369 6.57 32.58 -5.05
N LEU A 370 7.12 33.47 -5.89
CA LEU A 370 6.43 34.70 -6.29
C LEU A 370 5.53 34.52 -7.52
N LEU A 371 5.41 33.31 -8.06
CA LEU A 371 4.59 33.00 -9.21
C LEU A 371 3.37 32.18 -8.80
N SER A 372 2.20 32.79 -8.90
CA SER A 372 0.92 32.07 -8.80
C SER A 372 0.38 31.79 -10.19
N THR A 373 -0.19 30.59 -10.38
CA THR A 373 -0.78 30.23 -11.67
C THR A 373 -2.17 29.65 -11.51
N GLN A 374 -3.04 29.89 -12.49
CA GLN A 374 -4.37 29.30 -12.55
C GLN A 374 -4.69 28.93 -13.98
N TYR A 375 -5.41 27.83 -14.15
CA TYR A 375 -6.08 27.49 -15.40
C TYR A 375 -7.58 27.66 -15.20
N ILE A 376 -8.24 28.42 -16.07
CA ILE A 376 -9.69 28.59 -16.09
C ILE A 376 -10.22 27.92 -17.34
N GLU A 377 -11.07 26.92 -17.12
CA GLU A 377 -11.82 26.22 -18.16
C GLU A 377 -12.98 27.10 -18.62
N MET A 378 -13.00 27.44 -19.92
CA MET A 378 -14.03 28.30 -20.50
C MET A 378 -15.24 27.46 -20.95
N GLU A 379 -16.16 27.17 -20.03
CA GLU A 379 -17.44 26.53 -20.38
C GLU A 379 -18.44 27.56 -20.95
N GLY A 380 -18.29 27.90 -22.23
CA GLY A 380 -19.18 28.83 -22.93
C GLY A 380 -18.91 30.32 -22.67
N LYS A 381 -19.52 31.18 -23.51
CA LYS A 381 -19.28 32.64 -23.54
C LYS A 381 -20.03 33.37 -22.41
N ASN A 382 -19.45 33.41 -21.20
CA ASN A 382 -19.93 34.31 -20.14
C ASN A 382 -18.78 35.20 -19.61
N ASP A 383 -18.48 36.24 -20.38
CA ASP A 383 -17.36 37.16 -20.14
C ASP A 383 -17.44 37.87 -18.78
N SER A 384 -18.64 38.08 -18.24
CA SER A 384 -18.85 38.72 -16.93
C SER A 384 -18.38 37.83 -15.77
N LEU A 385 -18.69 36.53 -15.82
CA LEU A 385 -18.23 35.56 -14.82
C LEU A 385 -16.72 35.34 -14.93
N LEU A 386 -16.21 35.25 -16.17
CA LEU A 386 -14.78 35.16 -16.44
C LEU A 386 -14.02 36.37 -15.89
N ALA A 387 -14.55 37.58 -16.06
CA ALA A 387 -13.94 38.80 -15.54
C ALA A 387 -13.91 38.81 -14.01
N GLN A 388 -14.94 38.27 -13.34
CA GLN A 388 -14.95 38.12 -11.89
C GLN A 388 -13.89 37.15 -11.39
N GLU A 389 -13.75 35.98 -12.04
CA GLU A 389 -12.72 34.99 -11.68
C GLU A 389 -11.30 35.51 -11.93
N VAL A 390 -11.10 36.23 -13.03
CA VAL A 390 -9.82 36.83 -13.38
C VAL A 390 -9.40 37.91 -12.39
N ILE A 391 -10.31 38.76 -11.90
CA ILE A 391 -9.98 39.87 -10.99
C ILE A 391 -9.90 39.44 -9.52
N ARG A 392 -10.48 38.30 -9.15
CA ARG A 392 -10.45 37.75 -7.80
C ARG A 392 -9.02 37.56 -7.30
N GLU A 393 -8.69 37.94 -6.07
CA GLU A 393 -7.41 37.55 -5.46
C GLU A 393 -7.36 36.04 -5.24
N GLY A 394 -6.25 35.44 -5.67
CA GLY A 394 -5.94 34.03 -5.42
C GLY A 394 -4.83 34.00 -4.38
N GLU A 395 -4.92 33.08 -3.43
CA GLU A 395 -3.87 32.89 -2.43
C GLU A 395 -2.56 32.55 -3.15
N ILE A 396 -1.49 33.29 -2.84
CA ILE A 396 -0.13 32.87 -3.12
C ILE A 396 0.16 31.76 -2.09
N PRO A 397 0.49 30.53 -2.53
CA PRO A 397 0.71 29.40 -1.61
C PRO A 397 1.90 29.60 -0.67
#